data_AF-A0A7S4G322-F1
#
_entry.id   AF-A0A7S4G322-F1
#
_cell.length_a   1.000
_cell.length_b   1.000
_cell.length_c   1.000
_cell.angle_alpha   90.00
_cell.angle_beta   90.00
_cell.angle_gamma   90.00
#
_symmetry.space_group_name_H-M   'P 1'
#
loop_
_entity.id
_entity.type
_entity.pdbx_description
1 polymer ?
#
loop_
_entity_poly.entity_id
_entity_poly.type
_entity_poly.pdbx_seq_one_letter_code
_entity_poly.pdbx_strand_id
1 'polypeptide(L)'
;EGPLWLYSMALYINSINCLLTFFKLLKYLSMNDNFNILTRTIEKSAKNCIGLLVLFFVVLVAYSLCGVVIYGNTISEFRDFSSAFSTLSQVLLGNLDSYDTMQQESRWLTFGYLGTFTVLELYMMLNFLIAILSESFAEVNEETADQSFDVQVQRVLGTLNFSFKQKSILQRLQLTYNRKSLSSALSDLL
;
A
#
# COMPACT_ATOMS: atom_id res chain seq x y z
N GLU A 1 33.00 -42.85 8.11
CA GLU A 1 32.61 -41.47 8.47
C GLU A 1 31.77 -40.92 7.34
N GLY A 2 30.48 -40.67 7.59
CA GLY A 2 29.62 -40.09 6.56
C GLY A 2 30.15 -38.70 6.20
N PRO A 3 30.09 -38.28 4.92
CA PRO A 3 30.62 -36.99 4.53
C PRO A 3 29.93 -35.86 5.30
N LEU A 4 30.69 -35.15 6.14
CA LEU A 4 30.21 -34.00 6.94
C LEU A 4 29.47 -32.96 6.09
N TRP A 5 29.85 -32.81 4.81
CA TRP A 5 29.20 -31.88 3.89
C TRP A 5 27.73 -32.22 3.60
N LEU A 6 27.35 -33.51 3.57
CA LEU A 6 25.95 -33.93 3.40
C LEU A 6 25.10 -33.50 4.59
N TYR A 7 25.65 -33.59 5.80
CA TYR A 7 24.93 -33.19 7.01
C TYR A 7 24.68 -31.68 7.05
N SER A 8 25.68 -30.86 6.73
CA SER A 8 25.51 -29.41 6.61
C SER A 8 24.51 -29.03 5.53
N MET A 9 24.56 -29.69 4.36
CA MET A 9 23.62 -29.43 3.28
C MET A 9 22.18 -29.81 3.64
N ALA A 10 21.98 -30.95 4.33
CA ALA A 10 20.69 -31.34 4.85
C ALA A 10 20.14 -30.36 5.89
N LEU A 11 21.01 -29.80 6.76
CA LEU A 11 20.63 -28.75 7.70
C LEU A 11 20.15 -27.49 6.99
N TYR A 12 20.89 -26.99 6.00
CA TYR A 12 20.47 -25.80 5.24
C TYR A 12 19.13 -26.02 4.52
N ILE A 13 18.96 -27.18 3.89
CA ILE A 13 17.70 -27.53 3.21
C ILE A 13 16.56 -27.62 4.22
N ASN A 14 16.76 -28.24 5.38
CA ASN A 14 15.74 -28.33 6.43
C ASN A 14 15.38 -26.95 7.01
N SER A 15 16.36 -26.05 7.20
CA SER A 15 16.10 -24.68 7.64
C SER A 15 15.26 -23.91 6.63
N ILE A 16 15.57 -24.04 5.32
CA ILE A 16 14.77 -23.44 4.25
C ILE A 16 13.36 -24.04 4.23
N ASN A 17 13.24 -25.37 4.35
CA ASN A 17 11.93 -26.04 4.40
C ASN A 17 11.09 -25.60 5.61
N CYS A 18 11.71 -25.40 6.77
CA CYS A 18 11.06 -24.88 7.96
C CYS A 18 10.50 -23.47 7.72
N LEU A 19 11.32 -22.59 7.12
CA LEU A 19 10.93 -21.23 6.74
C LEU A 19 9.75 -21.23 5.73
N LEU A 20 9.83 -22.07 4.70
CA LEU A 20 8.75 -22.22 3.71
C LEU A 20 7.46 -22.78 4.34
N THR A 21 7.58 -23.71 5.29
CA THR A 21 6.43 -24.27 6.03
C THR A 21 5.75 -23.20 6.88
N PHE A 22 6.53 -22.30 7.49
CA PHE A 22 5.98 -21.16 8.22
C PHE A 22 5.22 -20.18 7.31
N PHE A 23 5.77 -19.84 6.13
CA PHE A 23 5.03 -19.04 5.15
C PHE A 23 3.74 -19.74 4.68
N LYS A 24 3.78 -21.06 4.51
CA LYS A 24 2.59 -21.85 4.16
C LYS A 24 1.55 -21.83 5.29
N LEU A 25 1.99 -21.83 6.54
CA LEU A 25 1.12 -21.68 7.71
C LEU A 25 0.43 -20.31 7.73
N LEU A 26 1.11 -19.22 7.39
CA LEU A 26 0.47 -17.90 7.22
C LEU A 26 -0.64 -17.92 6.15
N LYS A 27 -0.42 -18.63 5.05
CA LYS A 27 -1.44 -18.84 4.01
C LYS A 27 -2.63 -19.70 4.49
N TYR A 28 -2.40 -20.67 5.38
CA TYR A 28 -3.50 -21.42 5.99
C TYR A 28 -4.28 -20.57 7.00
N LEU A 29 -3.59 -19.70 7.76
CA LEU A 29 -4.25 -18.73 8.63
C LEU A 29 -5.15 -17.79 7.82
N SER A 30 -4.75 -17.39 6.61
CA SER A 30 -5.59 -16.55 5.74
C SER A 30 -6.86 -17.24 5.23
N MET A 31 -7.09 -18.54 5.52
CA MET A 31 -8.41 -19.16 5.31
C MET A 31 -9.42 -18.81 6.41
N ASN A 32 -8.96 -18.26 7.54
CA ASN A 32 -9.83 -17.67 8.55
C ASN A 32 -10.18 -16.24 8.16
N ASP A 33 -11.45 -15.86 8.24
CA ASP A 33 -11.99 -14.60 7.74
C ASP A 33 -11.23 -13.36 8.27
N ASN A 34 -10.85 -13.36 9.55
CA ASN A 34 -10.12 -12.25 10.16
C ASN A 34 -8.68 -12.12 9.63
N PHE A 35 -7.97 -13.23 9.43
CA PHE A 35 -6.60 -13.23 8.92
C PHE A 35 -6.53 -13.05 7.40
N ASN A 36 -7.58 -13.43 6.68
CA ASN A 36 -7.73 -13.18 5.25
C ASN A 36 -7.70 -11.67 4.94
N ILE A 37 -8.41 -10.88 5.74
CA ILE A 37 -8.43 -9.42 5.60
C ILE A 37 -7.03 -8.86 5.81
N LEU A 38 -6.34 -9.21 6.91
CA LEU A 38 -4.95 -8.76 7.14
C LEU A 38 -4.01 -9.14 6.00
N THR A 39 -4.09 -10.37 5.51
CA THR A 39 -3.21 -10.87 4.44
C THR A 39 -3.45 -10.11 3.13
N ARG A 40 -4.72 -9.85 2.79
CA ARG A 40 -5.08 -9.06 1.60
C ARG A 40 -4.66 -7.60 1.72
N THR A 41 -4.76 -7.00 2.91
CA THR A 41 -4.27 -5.63 3.13
C THR A 41 -2.76 -5.54 2.94
N ILE A 42 -2.00 -6.48 3.50
CA ILE A 42 -0.54 -6.56 3.30
C ILE A 42 -0.21 -6.72 1.82
N GLU A 43 -0.91 -7.60 1.10
CA GLU A 43 -0.68 -7.84 -0.33
C GLU A 43 -1.02 -6.61 -1.19
N LYS A 44 -2.11 -5.92 -0.88
CA LYS A 44 -2.53 -4.69 -1.58
C LYS A 44 -1.51 -3.58 -1.36
N SER A 45 -1.13 -3.30 -0.11
CA SER A 45 -0.15 -2.25 0.20
C SER A 45 1.26 -2.59 -0.31
N ALA A 46 1.66 -3.87 -0.33
CA ALA A 46 2.98 -4.28 -0.81
C ALA A 46 3.24 -3.88 -2.28
N LYS A 47 2.20 -3.90 -3.14
CA LYS A 47 2.35 -3.52 -4.56
C LYS A 47 2.83 -2.08 -4.74
N ASN A 48 2.37 -1.17 -3.89
CA ASN A 48 2.76 0.23 -3.95
C ASN A 48 4.15 0.45 -3.34
N CYS A 49 4.54 -0.38 -2.38
CA CYS A 49 5.87 -0.35 -1.77
C CYS A 49 6.98 -0.83 -2.72
N ILE A 50 6.70 -1.78 -3.61
CA ILE A 50 7.72 -2.43 -4.45
C ILE A 50 8.44 -1.43 -5.38
N GLY A 51 7.71 -0.52 -6.02
CA GLY A 51 8.31 0.45 -6.94
C GLY A 51 9.33 1.38 -6.26
N LEU A 52 9.05 1.77 -5.01
CA LEU A 52 9.96 2.59 -4.22
C LEU A 52 11.11 1.78 -3.62
N LEU A 53 10.86 0.53 -3.21
CA LEU A 53 11.91 -0.38 -2.74
C LEU A 53 13.00 -0.61 -3.80
N VAL A 54 12.63 -0.68 -5.08
CA VAL A 54 13.61 -0.79 -6.17
C VAL A 54 14.54 0.43 -6.19
N LEU A 55 13.97 1.64 -6.13
CA LEU A 55 14.76 2.88 -6.10
C LEU A 55 15.66 2.95 -4.85
N PHE A 56 15.14 2.52 -3.70
CA PHE A 56 15.90 2.42 -2.46
C PHE A 56 17.13 1.53 -2.62
N PHE A 57 16.97 0.31 -3.15
CA PHE A 57 18.10 -0.60 -3.37
C PHE A 57 19.10 -0.07 -4.39
N VAL A 58 18.65 0.61 -5.45
CA VAL A 58 19.56 1.21 -6.44
C VAL A 58 20.49 2.23 -5.78
N VAL A 59 19.94 3.12 -4.93
CA VAL A 59 20.75 4.11 -4.20
C VAL A 59 21.69 3.42 -3.23
N LEU A 60 21.21 2.42 -2.46
CA LEU A 60 22.02 1.68 -1.50
C LEU A 60 23.20 0.96 -2.17
N VAL A 61 22.98 0.33 -3.33
CA VAL A 61 24.04 -0.32 -4.11
C VAL A 61 25.03 0.72 -4.66
N ALA A 62 24.55 1.83 -5.19
CA ALA A 62 25.42 2.90 -5.71
C ALA A 62 26.32 3.48 -4.62
N TYR A 63 25.76 3.77 -3.45
CA TYR A 63 26.52 4.25 -2.29
C TYR A 63 27.47 3.18 -1.77
N SER A 64 27.08 1.90 -1.75
CA SER A 64 27.98 0.80 -1.35
C SER A 64 29.20 0.73 -2.25
N LEU A 65 29.04 0.81 -3.57
CA LEU A 65 30.15 0.85 -4.51
C LEU A 65 31.02 2.11 -4.34
N CYS A 66 30.39 3.27 -4.12
CA CYS A 66 31.09 4.53 -3.85
C CYS A 66 31.92 4.43 -2.55
N GLY A 67 31.36 3.87 -1.49
CA GLY A 67 32.03 3.64 -0.22
C GLY A 67 33.24 2.72 -0.34
N VAL A 68 33.14 1.65 -1.16
CA VAL A 68 34.30 0.77 -1.46
C VAL A 68 35.41 1.56 -2.16
N VAL A 69 35.07 2.44 -3.09
CA VAL A 69 36.06 3.26 -3.81
C VAL A 69 36.73 4.29 -2.89
N ILE A 70 35.98 4.92 -2.00
CA ILE A 70 36.51 5.97 -1.10
C ILE A 70 37.30 5.36 0.07
N TYR A 71 36.74 4.34 0.74
CA TYR A 71 37.23 3.83 2.02
C TYR A 71 37.78 2.39 1.96
N GLY A 72 37.68 1.70 0.82
CA GLY A 72 38.00 0.26 0.76
C GLY A 72 39.46 -0.10 1.02
N ASN A 73 40.38 0.87 0.90
CA ASN A 73 41.81 0.66 1.22
C ASN A 73 42.14 0.90 2.70
N THR A 74 41.33 1.65 3.42
CA THR A 74 41.63 2.12 4.78
C THR A 74 40.74 1.48 5.84
N ILE A 75 39.49 1.13 5.48
CA ILE A 75 38.48 0.64 6.41
C ILE A 75 38.01 -0.75 5.97
N SER A 76 38.12 -1.73 6.87
CA SER A 76 37.83 -3.14 6.58
C SER A 76 36.37 -3.38 6.19
N GLU A 77 35.48 -2.56 6.74
CA GLU A 77 34.04 -2.55 6.55
C GLU A 77 33.65 -2.12 5.14
N PHE A 78 34.52 -1.40 4.44
CA PHE A 78 34.32 -0.96 3.06
C PHE A 78 35.22 -1.70 2.07
N ARG A 79 35.94 -2.75 2.49
CA ARG A 79 36.89 -3.46 1.61
C ARG A 79 36.21 -4.15 0.43
N ASP A 80 35.08 -4.79 0.69
CA ASP A 80 34.33 -5.59 -0.27
C ASP A 80 32.89 -5.06 -0.38
N PHE A 81 32.26 -5.19 -1.55
CA PHE A 81 30.88 -4.72 -1.77
C PHE A 81 29.90 -5.28 -0.74
N SER A 82 30.01 -6.56 -0.39
CA SER A 82 29.13 -7.20 0.60
C SER A 82 29.29 -6.61 2.00
N SER A 83 30.52 -6.28 2.39
CA SER A 83 30.81 -5.64 3.67
C SER A 83 30.27 -4.22 3.67
N ALA A 84 30.55 -3.45 2.62
CA ALA A 84 30.07 -2.07 2.49
C ALA A 84 28.54 -1.98 2.49
N PHE A 85 27.87 -2.90 1.78
CA PHE A 85 26.41 -3.01 1.76
C PHE A 85 25.83 -3.30 3.15
N SER A 86 26.47 -4.20 3.89
CA SER A 86 26.06 -4.55 5.25
C SER A 86 26.25 -3.36 6.20
N THR A 87 27.37 -2.65 6.08
CA THR A 87 27.66 -1.45 6.89
C THR A 87 26.68 -0.32 6.59
N LEU A 88 26.40 -0.02 5.32
CA LEU A 88 25.40 1.00 4.95
C LEU A 88 23.98 0.61 5.41
N SER A 89 23.64 -0.68 5.38
CA SER A 89 22.36 -1.16 5.93
C SER A 89 22.28 -0.99 7.45
N GLN A 90 23.40 -1.11 8.17
CA GLN A 90 23.48 -0.80 9.60
C GLN A 90 23.36 0.70 9.86
N VAL A 91 23.97 1.53 9.01
CA VAL A 91 23.83 3.00 9.05
C VAL A 91 22.37 3.42 8.86
N LEU A 92 21.63 2.79 7.95
CA LEU A 92 20.19 3.00 7.77
C LEU A 92 19.39 2.69 9.06
N LEU A 93 19.79 1.65 9.80
CA LEU A 93 19.19 1.30 11.09
C LEU A 93 19.61 2.23 12.22
N GLY A 94 20.47 3.21 11.95
CA GLY A 94 21.01 4.17 12.92
C GLY A 94 22.25 3.69 13.67
N ASN A 95 22.83 2.54 13.28
CA ASN A 95 24.10 2.11 13.84
C ASN A 95 25.27 2.78 13.09
N LEU A 96 26.07 3.56 13.83
CA LEU A 96 27.17 4.36 13.32
C LEU A 96 28.53 3.89 13.86
N ASP A 97 28.70 2.61 14.20
CA ASP A 97 29.97 2.07 14.75
C ASP A 97 31.20 2.39 13.88
N SER A 98 31.05 2.38 12.55
CA SER A 98 32.14 2.72 11.61
C SER A 98 32.31 4.23 11.36
N TYR A 99 31.52 5.09 11.99
CA TYR A 99 31.59 6.54 11.78
C TYR A 99 32.90 7.14 12.29
N ASP A 100 33.35 6.70 13.46
CA ASP A 100 34.57 7.21 14.09
C ASP A 100 35.81 6.87 13.27
N THR A 101 35.87 5.65 12.71
CA THR A 101 36.98 5.22 11.82
C THR A 101 36.96 6.00 10.50
N MET A 102 35.78 6.25 9.94
CA MET A 102 35.63 7.10 8.75
C MET A 102 36.02 8.56 9.02
N GLN A 103 35.71 9.11 10.19
CA GLN A 103 36.09 10.47 10.54
C GLN A 103 37.60 10.65 10.74
N GLN A 104 38.28 9.63 11.26
CA GLN A 104 39.74 9.65 11.46
C GLN A 104 40.50 9.74 10.13
N GLU A 105 40.00 9.10 9.07
CA GLU A 105 40.57 9.18 7.72
C GLU A 105 40.35 10.55 7.08
N SER A 106 39.10 10.98 6.96
CA SER A 106 38.77 12.28 6.40
C SER A 106 37.42 12.79 6.87
N ARG A 107 37.46 13.74 7.81
CA ARG A 107 36.26 14.29 8.43
C ARG A 107 35.29 14.92 7.43
N TRP A 108 35.80 15.66 6.43
CA TRP A 108 34.93 16.37 5.48
C TRP A 108 34.33 15.44 4.43
N LEU A 109 35.11 14.46 3.93
CA LEU A 109 34.58 13.44 3.02
C LEU A 109 33.53 12.58 3.71
N THR A 110 33.78 12.18 4.96
CA THR A 110 32.85 11.36 5.75
C THR A 110 31.54 12.09 6.02
N PHE A 111 31.60 13.36 6.39
CA PHE A 111 30.41 14.17 6.58
C PHE A 111 29.62 14.35 5.27
N GLY A 112 30.28 14.60 4.14
CA GLY A 112 29.62 14.72 2.84
C GLY A 112 29.01 13.39 2.36
N TYR A 113 29.76 12.30 2.47
CA TYR A 113 29.35 10.98 2.02
C TYR A 113 28.16 10.45 2.85
N LEU A 114 28.31 10.36 4.18
CA LEU A 114 27.23 9.88 5.04
C LEU A 114 26.09 10.88 5.16
N GLY A 115 26.38 12.18 5.19
CA GLY A 115 25.34 13.22 5.23
C GLY A 115 24.44 13.18 3.99
N THR A 116 25.02 13.07 2.78
CA THR A 116 24.21 12.96 1.56
C THR A 116 23.45 11.63 1.50
N PHE A 117 24.06 10.53 1.93
CA PHE A 117 23.39 9.23 2.03
C PHE A 117 22.17 9.30 2.97
N THR A 118 22.34 9.78 4.20
CA THR A 118 21.26 9.90 5.18
C THR A 118 20.15 10.84 4.71
N VAL A 119 20.48 11.98 4.10
CA VAL A 119 19.46 12.91 3.57
C VAL A 119 18.69 12.27 2.41
N LEU A 120 19.36 11.57 1.50
CA LEU A 120 18.70 10.86 0.40
C LEU A 120 17.81 9.73 0.91
N GLU A 121 18.26 8.93 1.87
CA GLU A 121 17.42 7.88 2.48
C GLU A 121 16.20 8.46 3.19
N LEU A 122 16.36 9.55 3.94
CA LEU A 122 15.23 10.24 4.58
C LEU A 122 14.24 10.77 3.53
N TYR A 123 14.73 11.34 2.43
CA TYR A 123 13.87 11.76 1.32
C TYR A 123 13.10 10.59 0.70
N MET A 124 13.76 9.45 0.50
CA MET A 124 13.12 8.23 0.01
C MET A 124 12.05 7.71 0.99
N MET A 125 12.34 7.69 2.30
CA MET A 125 11.35 7.31 3.32
C MET A 125 10.18 8.29 3.39
N LEU A 126 10.41 9.59 3.21
CA LEU A 126 9.33 10.57 3.14
C LEU A 126 8.44 10.33 1.92
N ASN A 127 9.03 10.04 0.76
CA ASN A 127 8.26 9.69 -0.44
C ASN A 127 7.44 8.40 -0.25
N PHE A 128 7.93 7.45 0.55
CA PHE A 128 7.16 6.27 0.94
C PHE A 128 5.90 6.64 1.72
N LEU A 129 6.05 7.48 2.75
CA LEU A 129 4.92 7.94 3.55
C LEU A 129 3.92 8.72 2.71
N ILE A 130 4.40 9.60 1.84
CA ILE A 130 3.54 10.37 0.92
C ILE A 130 2.78 9.45 -0.02
N ALA A 131 3.42 8.42 -0.58
CA ALA A 131 2.76 7.47 -1.48
C ALA A 131 1.62 6.72 -0.77
N ILE A 132 1.86 6.20 0.43
CA ILE A 132 0.83 5.50 1.22
C ILE A 132 -0.32 6.43 1.60
N LEU A 133 0.00 7.65 2.05
CA LEU A 133 -1.01 8.64 2.40
C LEU A 133 -1.83 9.01 1.17
N SER A 134 -1.19 9.27 0.03
CA SER A 134 -1.86 9.62 -1.22
C SER A 134 -2.80 8.52 -1.68
N GLU A 135 -2.39 7.25 -1.57
CA GLU A 135 -3.26 6.12 -1.91
C GLU A 135 -4.47 6.06 -0.97
N SER A 136 -4.25 6.21 0.34
CA SER A 136 -5.33 6.21 1.33
C SER A 136 -6.32 7.37 1.11
N PHE A 137 -5.82 8.55 0.74
CA PHE A 137 -6.66 9.70 0.38
C PHE A 137 -7.44 9.47 -0.92
N ALA A 138 -6.83 8.82 -1.92
CA ALA A 138 -7.51 8.48 -3.16
C ALA A 138 -8.65 7.48 -2.92
N GLU A 139 -8.44 6.46 -2.09
CA GLU A 139 -9.44 5.44 -1.77
C GLU A 139 -10.68 6.06 -1.07
N VAL A 140 -10.49 6.94 -0.09
CA VAL A 140 -11.60 7.63 0.60
C VAL A 140 -12.36 8.58 -0.34
N ASN A 141 -11.66 9.26 -1.24
CA ASN A 141 -12.30 10.14 -2.22
C ASN A 141 -13.10 9.37 -3.26
N GLU A 142 -12.61 8.21 -3.73
CA GLU A 142 -13.37 7.32 -4.63
C GLU A 142 -14.62 6.76 -3.93
N GLU A 143 -14.52 6.28 -2.68
CA GLU A 143 -15.69 5.80 -1.93
C GLU A 143 -16.74 6.90 -1.74
N THR A 144 -16.31 8.14 -1.48
CA THR A 144 -17.22 9.27 -1.34
C THR A 144 -17.87 9.65 -2.68
N ALA A 145 -17.13 9.56 -3.78
CA ALA A 145 -17.65 9.83 -5.12
C ALA A 145 -18.70 8.77 -5.54
N ASP A 146 -18.41 7.48 -5.39
CA ASP A 146 -19.32 6.39 -5.75
C ASP A 146 -20.58 6.36 -4.87
N GLN A 147 -20.44 6.54 -3.55
CA GLN A 147 -21.61 6.67 -2.67
C GLN A 147 -22.47 7.88 -3.04
N SER A 148 -21.86 9.00 -3.43
CA SER A 148 -22.62 10.19 -3.81
C SER A 148 -23.45 9.97 -5.08
N PHE A 149 -22.94 9.19 -6.05
CA PHE A 149 -23.63 8.97 -7.32
C PHE A 149 -24.78 7.97 -7.17
N ASP A 150 -24.55 6.83 -6.51
CA ASP A 150 -25.60 5.83 -6.27
C ASP A 150 -26.71 6.36 -5.37
N VAL A 151 -26.36 7.11 -4.32
CA VAL A 151 -27.35 7.76 -3.44
C VAL A 151 -28.13 8.85 -4.17
N GLN A 152 -27.50 9.60 -5.08
CA GLN A 152 -28.20 10.58 -5.92
C GLN A 152 -29.11 9.91 -6.95
N VAL A 153 -28.66 8.86 -7.63
CA VAL A 153 -29.46 8.09 -8.60
C VAL A 153 -30.65 7.43 -7.89
N GLN A 154 -30.45 6.81 -6.73
CA GLN A 154 -31.56 6.28 -5.92
C GLN A 154 -32.55 7.36 -5.49
N ARG A 155 -32.07 8.54 -5.07
CA ARG A 155 -32.95 9.67 -4.72
C ARG A 155 -33.75 10.16 -5.93
N VAL A 156 -33.12 10.34 -7.09
CA VAL A 156 -33.77 10.80 -8.32
C VAL A 156 -34.79 9.77 -8.81
N LEU A 157 -34.43 8.49 -8.85
CA LEU A 157 -35.34 7.40 -9.23
C LEU A 157 -36.52 7.28 -8.25
N GLY A 158 -36.27 7.37 -6.94
CA GLY A 158 -37.32 7.37 -5.92
C GLY A 158 -38.29 8.55 -6.09
N THR A 159 -37.77 9.74 -6.36
CA THR A 159 -38.57 10.96 -6.58
C THR A 159 -39.41 10.85 -7.86
N LEU A 160 -38.82 10.36 -8.96
CA LEU A 160 -39.53 10.13 -10.21
C LEU A 160 -40.67 9.11 -10.04
N ASN A 161 -40.41 7.97 -9.39
CA ASN A 161 -41.43 6.95 -9.17
C ASN A 161 -42.61 7.51 -8.35
N PHE A 162 -42.33 8.37 -7.38
CA PHE A 162 -43.35 9.03 -6.57
C PHE A 162 -44.20 10.01 -7.41
N SER A 163 -43.54 10.84 -8.24
CA SER A 163 -44.23 11.79 -9.12
C SER A 163 -45.11 11.10 -10.16
N PHE A 164 -44.67 9.99 -10.75
CA PHE A 164 -45.49 9.21 -11.70
C PHE A 164 -46.69 8.57 -11.02
N LYS A 165 -46.50 7.95 -9.85
CA LYS A 165 -47.58 7.33 -9.07
C LYS A 165 -48.64 8.37 -8.68
N GLN A 166 -48.20 9.55 -8.25
CA GLN A 166 -49.07 10.67 -7.90
C GLN A 166 -49.89 11.19 -9.10
N LYS A 167 -49.27 11.36 -10.27
CA LYS A 167 -49.95 11.81 -11.50
C LYS A 167 -51.06 10.83 -11.94
N SER A 168 -50.79 9.52 -11.83
CA SER A 168 -51.77 8.48 -12.20
C SER A 168 -53.02 8.49 -11.32
N ILE A 169 -52.85 8.78 -10.01
CA ILE A 169 -53.95 8.86 -9.05
C ILE A 169 -54.80 10.10 -9.34
N LEU A 170 -54.18 11.23 -9.64
CA LEU A 170 -54.88 12.48 -9.97
C LEU A 170 -55.72 12.35 -11.25
N GLN A 171 -55.21 11.68 -12.29
CA GLN A 171 -56.00 11.39 -13.49
C GLN A 171 -57.23 10.54 -13.18
N ARG A 172 -57.08 9.49 -12.35
CA ARG A 172 -58.22 8.63 -11.96
C ARG A 172 -59.26 9.39 -11.14
N LEU A 173 -58.84 10.31 -10.27
CA LEU A 173 -59.75 11.14 -9.48
C LEU A 173 -60.50 12.15 -10.35
N GLN A 174 -59.84 12.79 -11.32
CA GLN A 174 -60.51 13.70 -12.25
C GLN A 174 -61.53 12.98 -13.14
N LEU A 175 -61.20 11.79 -13.64
CA LEU A 175 -62.15 10.97 -14.41
C LEU A 175 -63.37 10.56 -13.58
N THR A 176 -63.16 10.22 -12.31
CA THR A 176 -64.27 9.84 -11.40
C THR A 176 -65.14 11.04 -11.05
N TYR A 177 -64.54 12.21 -10.82
CA TYR A 177 -65.25 13.46 -10.56
C TYR A 177 -66.06 13.92 -11.78
N ASN A 178 -65.45 13.95 -12.96
CA ASN A 178 -66.10 14.38 -14.20
C ASN A 178 -67.24 13.42 -14.59
N ARG A 179 -67.07 12.12 -14.34
CA ARG A 179 -68.14 11.12 -14.57
C ARG A 179 -69.31 11.27 -13.59
N LYS A 180 -69.07 11.63 -12.33
CA LYS A 180 -70.14 11.93 -11.35
C LYS A 180 -70.89 13.21 -11.70
N SER A 181 -70.17 14.26 -12.13
CA SER A 181 -70.77 15.53 -12.58
C SER A 181 -71.64 15.34 -13.84
N LEU A 182 -71.19 14.54 -14.81
CA LEU A 182 -72.00 14.17 -15.98
C LEU A 182 -73.23 13.36 -15.60
N SER A 183 -73.11 12.44 -14.64
CA SER A 183 -74.23 11.66 -14.13
C SER A 183 -75.30 12.51 -13.44
N SER A 184 -74.91 13.53 -12.66
CA SER A 184 -75.87 14.42 -12.00
C SER A 184 -76.52 15.39 -12.99
N ALA A 185 -75.75 15.89 -13.96
CA ALA A 185 -76.29 16.77 -15.00
C ALA A 185 -77.27 16.04 -15.92
N LEU A 186 -77.08 14.73 -16.16
CA LEU A 186 -78.01 13.92 -16.95
C LEU A 186 -79.26 13.49 -16.17
N SER A 187 -79.19 13.36 -14.84
CA SER A 187 -80.37 13.10 -14.02
C SER A 187 -81.25 14.33 -13.81
N ASP A 188 -80.69 15.54 -13.88
CA ASP A 188 -81.45 16.80 -13.79
C ASP A 188 -82.13 17.18 -15.13
N LEU A 189 -81.76 16.50 -16.23
CA LEU A 189 -82.23 16.76 -17.59
C LEU A 189 -83.31 15.75 -18.07
N LEU A 190 -83.56 14.70 -17.27
CA LEU A 190 -84.58 13.65 -17.46
C LEU A 190 -85.67 13.79 -16.42
#